data_AF-A0A3A8NLA2-F1
#
_entry.id   AF-A0A3A8NLA2-F1
#
_cell.length_a   1.000
_cell.length_b   1.000
_cell.length_c   1.000
_cell.angle_alpha   90.00
_cell.angle_beta   90.00
_cell.angle_gamma   90.00
#
_symmetry.space_group_name_H-M   'P 1'
#
loop_
_entity.id
_entity.type
_entity.pdbx_description
1 polymer ?
#
loop_
_entity_poly.entity_id
_entity_poly.type
_entity_poly.pdbx_seq_one_letter_code
_entity_poly.pdbx_strand_id
1 'polypeptide(L)'
;MSCAYEEDLTAYVDGELPPPHRARVEAHLGTCADCQQTERLLRVTVARMAELPAFTPSPSARREVLARLDALPPTWRERLASLLRPGVLVPSLGVAAAAVLAVLVVGRGGGESTALDEWDPGALEVATNLELVEDYEVLGLDSSDDLEVVENLHELGMP
;
A
#
# COMPACT_ATOMS: atom_id res chain seq x y z
N MET A 1 -5.15 38.54 -36.53
CA MET A 1 -5.93 37.35 -36.92
C MET A 1 -5.48 36.25 -35.98
N SER A 2 -6.34 35.80 -35.07
CA SER A 2 -5.96 34.78 -34.08
C SER A 2 -5.76 33.45 -34.77
N CYS A 3 -4.65 32.77 -34.45
CA CYS A 3 -4.38 31.45 -34.99
C CYS A 3 -4.82 30.36 -34.02
N ALA A 4 -5.25 29.21 -34.52
CA ALA A 4 -5.79 28.14 -33.68
C ALA A 4 -4.79 27.55 -32.67
N TYR A 5 -3.48 27.74 -32.90
CA TYR A 5 -2.39 27.21 -32.06
C TYR A 5 -1.73 28.27 -31.20
N GLU A 6 -2.22 29.51 -31.22
CA GLU A 6 -1.61 30.63 -30.48
C GLU A 6 -1.60 30.37 -28.97
N GLU A 7 -2.66 29.78 -28.43
CA GLU A 7 -2.79 29.43 -27.01
C GLU A 7 -1.85 28.29 -26.57
N ASP A 8 -1.44 27.43 -27.52
CA ASP A 8 -0.55 26.30 -27.24
C ASP A 8 0.94 26.69 -27.22
N LEU A 9 1.30 27.90 -27.70
CA LEU A 9 2.71 28.29 -27.88
C LEU A 9 3.48 28.38 -26.56
N THR A 10 2.85 28.80 -25.47
CA THR A 10 3.48 28.83 -24.14
C THR A 10 3.83 27.42 -23.68
N ALA A 11 2.84 26.51 -23.67
CA ALA A 11 3.06 25.10 -23.32
C ALA A 11 4.06 24.40 -24.27
N TYR A 12 4.11 24.80 -25.53
CA TYR A 12 5.10 24.33 -26.49
C TYR A 12 6.52 24.75 -26.10
N VAL A 13 6.72 26.02 -25.75
CA VAL A 13 8.03 26.55 -25.33
C VAL A 13 8.49 25.93 -24.02
N ASP A 14 7.57 25.71 -23.08
CA ASP A 14 7.85 25.09 -21.77
C ASP A 14 8.03 23.56 -21.86
N GLY A 15 7.71 22.95 -23.00
CA GLY A 15 7.85 21.50 -23.23
C GLY A 15 6.75 20.66 -22.59
N GLU A 16 5.61 21.26 -22.26
CA GLU A 16 4.50 20.63 -21.53
C GLU A 16 3.46 19.99 -22.47
N LEU A 17 3.57 20.21 -23.78
CA LEU A 17 2.63 19.60 -24.74
C LEU A 17 2.88 18.09 -24.92
N PRO A 18 1.82 17.27 -24.89
CA PRO A 18 1.92 15.85 -25.25
C PRO A 18 2.50 15.66 -26.67
N PRO A 19 3.24 14.56 -26.93
CA PRO A 19 3.89 14.32 -28.22
C PRO A 19 3.03 14.54 -29.47
N PRO A 20 1.77 14.05 -29.56
CA PRO A 20 0.95 14.26 -30.74
C PRO A 20 0.53 15.73 -30.90
N HIS A 21 0.36 16.47 -29.80
CA HIS A 21 -0.03 17.87 -29.88
C HIS A 21 1.15 18.74 -30.29
N ARG A 22 2.33 18.47 -29.70
CA ARG A 22 3.59 19.11 -30.05
C ARG A 22 3.90 19.01 -31.54
N ALA A 23 3.72 17.84 -32.15
CA ALA A 23 3.95 17.65 -33.59
C ALA A 23 3.02 18.50 -34.47
N ARG A 24 1.76 18.72 -34.05
CA ARG A 24 0.83 19.60 -34.76
C ARG A 24 1.26 21.06 -34.70
N VAL A 25 1.67 21.53 -33.52
CA VAL A 25 2.21 22.88 -33.33
C VAL A 25 3.48 23.07 -34.15
N GLU A 26 4.40 22.11 -34.17
CA GLU A 26 5.62 22.14 -35.00
C GLU A 26 5.31 22.23 -36.50
N ALA A 27 4.38 21.43 -37.00
CA ALA A 27 3.94 21.51 -38.39
C ALA A 27 3.34 22.89 -38.71
N HIS A 28 2.54 23.44 -37.78
CA HIS A 28 1.98 24.78 -37.94
C HIS A 28 3.05 25.88 -37.95
N LEU A 29 4.01 25.81 -37.01
CA LEU A 29 5.17 26.71 -36.98
C LEU A 29 6.00 26.64 -38.27
N GLY A 30 5.97 25.53 -39.01
CA GLY A 30 6.60 25.44 -40.34
C GLY A 30 5.98 26.34 -41.42
N THR A 31 4.76 26.84 -41.20
CA THR A 31 3.99 27.56 -42.24
C THR A 31 3.47 28.93 -41.81
N CYS A 32 3.38 29.21 -40.50
CA CYS A 32 2.80 30.45 -39.97
C CYS A 32 3.87 31.39 -39.39
N ALA A 33 4.16 32.49 -40.10
CA ALA A 33 5.15 33.48 -39.68
C ALA A 33 4.78 34.22 -38.38
N ASP A 34 3.48 34.47 -38.16
CA ASP A 34 3.00 35.15 -36.94
C ASP A 34 3.27 34.27 -35.69
N CYS A 35 2.92 32.99 -35.74
CA CYS A 35 3.20 32.04 -34.67
C CYS A 35 4.71 31.83 -34.45
N GLN A 36 5.53 31.83 -35.52
CA GLN A 36 7.00 31.79 -35.38
C GLN A 36 7.56 33.03 -34.66
N GLN A 37 6.98 34.22 -34.91
CA GLN A 37 7.39 35.45 -34.25
C GLN A 37 7.03 35.43 -32.76
N THR A 38 5.84 34.94 -32.41
CA THR A 38 5.39 34.77 -31.03
C THR A 38 6.23 33.72 -30.29
N GLU A 39 6.50 32.57 -30.91
CA GLU A 39 7.34 31.50 -30.36
C GLU A 39 8.76 32.00 -30.04
N ARG A 40 9.39 32.73 -30.97
CA ARG A 40 10.69 33.37 -30.72
C ARG A 40 10.65 34.36 -29.56
N LEU A 41 9.61 35.18 -29.47
CA LEU A 41 9.45 36.15 -28.38
C LEU A 41 9.32 35.45 -27.03
N LEU A 42 8.53 34.38 -26.95
CA LEU A 42 8.38 33.55 -25.75
C LEU A 42 9.73 32.95 -25.34
N ARG A 43 10.47 32.33 -26.26
CA ARG A 43 11.80 31.77 -25.96
C ARG A 43 12.79 32.79 -25.44
N VAL A 44 12.84 33.98 -26.05
CA VAL A 44 13.71 35.07 -25.59
C VAL A 44 13.30 35.51 -24.18
N THR A 45 12.00 35.60 -23.91
CA THR A 45 11.48 35.98 -22.59
C THR A 45 11.89 34.98 -21.52
N VAL A 46 11.71 33.68 -21.78
CA VAL A 46 12.15 32.60 -20.87
C VAL A 46 13.66 32.64 -20.65
N ALA A 47 14.45 32.82 -21.71
CA ALA A 47 15.90 32.93 -21.59
C ALA A 47 16.32 34.12 -20.72
N ARG A 48 15.65 35.27 -20.81
CA ARG A 48 15.89 36.44 -19.95
C ARG A 48 15.49 36.20 -18.50
N MET A 49 14.41 35.47 -18.25
CA MET A 49 14.03 35.10 -16.89
C MET A 49 15.08 34.21 -16.23
N ALA A 50 15.76 33.34 -16.99
CA ALA A 50 16.86 32.52 -16.47
C ALA A 50 18.10 33.32 -16.05
N GLU A 51 18.25 34.58 -16.51
CA GLU A 51 19.32 35.49 -16.11
C GLU A 51 19.05 36.18 -14.76
N LEU A 52 17.83 36.05 -14.21
CA LEU A 52 17.45 36.66 -12.94
C LEU A 52 18.24 36.03 -11.77
N PRO A 53 18.56 36.82 -10.72
CA PRO A 53 19.22 36.29 -9.54
C PRO A 53 18.37 35.19 -8.90
N ALA A 54 19.03 34.14 -8.40
CA ALA A 54 18.36 33.02 -7.76
C ALA A 54 17.52 33.51 -6.56
N PHE A 55 16.22 33.21 -6.61
CA PHE A 55 15.32 33.48 -5.49
C PHE A 55 15.63 32.54 -4.33
N THR A 56 15.97 33.10 -3.16
CA THR A 56 16.15 32.32 -1.93
C THR A 56 14.96 32.56 -1.01
N PRO A 57 14.11 31.54 -0.75
CA PRO A 57 12.99 31.69 0.17
C PRO A 57 13.47 31.91 1.61
N SER A 58 12.68 32.63 2.40
CA SER A 58 13.01 32.85 3.82
C SER A 58 13.04 31.52 4.60
N PRO A 59 13.82 31.43 5.70
CA PRO A 59 13.86 30.22 6.52
C PRO A 59 12.49 29.83 7.09
N SER A 60 11.59 30.78 7.33
CA SER A 60 10.22 30.50 7.78
C SER A 60 9.37 29.88 6.68
N ALA A 61 9.37 30.46 5.47
CA ALA A 61 8.63 29.93 4.33
C ALA A 61 9.11 28.51 3.98
N ARG A 62 10.42 28.27 3.99
CA ARG A 62 10.98 26.94 3.77
C ARG A 62 10.50 25.92 4.80
N ARG A 63 10.51 26.28 6.09
CA ARG A 63 10.02 25.40 7.17
C ARG A 63 8.53 25.11 7.02
N GLU A 64 7.74 26.11 6.66
CA GLU A 64 6.30 25.95 6.48
C GLU A 64 5.96 24.99 5.33
N VAL A 65 6.66 25.10 4.20
CA VAL A 65 6.50 24.19 3.07
C VAL A 65 6.92 22.76 3.45
N LEU A 66 8.08 22.61 4.11
CA LEU A 66 8.55 21.29 4.55
C LEU A 66 7.58 20.65 5.55
N ALA A 67 7.05 21.41 6.51
CA ALA A 67 6.06 20.92 7.45
C ALA A 67 4.77 20.43 6.77
N ARG A 68 4.35 21.10 5.67
CA ARG A 68 3.21 20.63 4.86
C ARG A 68 3.52 19.33 4.12
N LEU A 69 4.74 19.18 3.59
CA LEU A 69 5.18 17.94 2.94
C LEU A 69 5.24 16.78 3.95
N ASP A 70 5.74 17.02 5.16
CA ASP A 70 5.80 16.01 6.22
C ASP A 70 4.42 15.60 6.74
N ALA A 71 3.42 16.47 6.60
CA ALA A 71 2.03 16.20 6.98
C ALA A 71 1.26 15.38 5.93
N LEU A 72 1.81 15.16 4.72
CA LEU A 72 1.15 14.31 3.73
C LEU A 72 1.08 12.86 4.26
N PRO A 73 -0.06 12.17 4.08
CA PRO A 73 -0.18 10.79 4.53
C PRO A 73 0.85 9.91 3.81
N PRO A 74 1.62 9.09 4.54
CA PRO A 74 2.61 8.23 3.92
C PRO A 74 1.92 7.21 3.03
N THR A 75 2.51 6.97 1.86
CA THR A 75 2.08 5.93 0.95
C THR A 75 2.28 4.55 1.58
N TRP A 76 1.55 3.53 1.11
CA TRP A 76 1.71 2.16 1.61
C TRP A 76 3.15 1.64 1.45
N ARG A 77 3.86 2.09 0.41
CA ARG A 77 5.27 1.75 0.16
C ARG A 77 6.19 2.32 1.24
N GLU A 78 5.97 3.55 1.65
CA GLU A 78 6.74 4.21 2.71
C GLU A 78 6.47 3.59 4.08
N ARG A 79 5.23 3.16 4.34
CA ARG A 79 4.87 2.42 5.56
C ARG A 79 5.55 1.04 5.61
N LEU A 80 5.64 0.34 4.49
CA LEU A 80 6.36 -0.93 4.42
C LEU A 80 7.87 -0.73 4.57
N ALA A 81 8.42 0.29 3.92
CA ALA A 81 9.84 0.62 4.03
C ALA A 81 10.23 1.08 5.45
N SER A 82 9.32 1.69 6.21
CA SER A 82 9.60 2.10 7.59
C SER A 82 9.72 0.92 8.56
N LEU A 83 9.03 -0.21 8.30
CA LEU A 83 9.18 -1.46 9.05
C LEU A 83 10.56 -2.11 8.86
N LEU A 84 11.18 -1.88 7.70
CA LEU A 84 12.52 -2.38 7.38
C LEU A 84 13.66 -1.45 7.85
N ARG A 85 13.33 -0.35 8.54
CA ARG A 85 14.37 0.57 9.04
C ARG A 85 15.14 -0.06 10.20
N PRO A 86 16.49 0.01 10.20
CA PRO A 86 17.32 -0.60 11.22
C PRO A 86 17.02 -0.07 12.63
N GLY A 87 16.60 1.20 12.77
CA GLY A 87 16.20 1.78 14.06
C GLY A 87 14.96 1.14 14.72
N VAL A 88 14.11 0.46 13.94
CA VAL A 88 12.93 -0.27 14.45
C VAL A 88 13.25 -1.76 14.68
N LEU A 89 14.16 -2.33 13.89
CA LEU A 89 14.56 -3.75 13.99
C LEU A 89 15.56 -4.03 15.13
N VAL A 90 16.40 -3.05 15.49
CA VAL A 90 17.41 -3.22 16.56
C VAL A 90 16.79 -3.43 17.96
N PRO A 91 15.77 -2.69 18.42
CA PRO A 91 15.21 -2.92 19.76
C PRO A 91 14.44 -4.25 19.89
N SER A 92 13.81 -4.75 18.82
CA SER A 92 13.05 -6.00 18.87
C SER A 92 13.94 -7.25 18.92
N LEU A 93 15.11 -7.21 18.27
CA LEU A 93 16.12 -8.28 18.36
C LEU A 93 16.71 -8.42 19.78
N GLY A 94 16.91 -7.31 20.50
CA GLY A 94 17.42 -7.33 21.88
C GLY A 94 16.45 -7.96 22.88
N VAL A 95 15.15 -7.65 22.76
CA VAL A 95 14.10 -8.23 23.62
C VAL A 95 13.88 -9.71 23.31
N ALA A 96 13.85 -10.10 22.03
CA ALA A 96 13.71 -11.49 21.64
C ALA A 96 14.89 -12.35 22.13
N ALA A 97 16.13 -11.84 22.00
CA ALA A 97 17.31 -12.53 22.51
C ALA A 97 17.28 -12.69 24.04
N ALA A 98 16.86 -11.65 24.78
CA ALA A 98 16.72 -11.71 26.23
C ALA A 98 15.63 -12.70 26.69
N ALA A 99 14.50 -12.75 25.99
CA ALA A 99 13.41 -13.69 26.27
C ALA A 99 13.84 -15.16 26.02
N VAL A 100 14.51 -15.44 24.90
CA VAL A 100 15.07 -16.77 24.61
C VAL A 100 16.09 -17.17 25.66
N LEU A 101 16.97 -16.26 26.09
CA LEU A 101 17.95 -16.52 27.14
C LEU A 101 17.27 -16.83 28.49
N ALA A 102 16.21 -16.08 28.84
CA ALA A 102 15.44 -16.32 30.05
C ALA A 102 14.76 -17.70 30.06
N VAL A 103 14.14 -18.10 28.94
CA VAL A 103 13.53 -19.43 28.78
C VAL A 103 14.60 -20.54 28.89
N LEU A 104 15.77 -20.37 28.29
CA LEU A 104 16.85 -21.35 28.36
C LEU A 104 17.49 -21.48 29.75
N VAL A 105 17.47 -20.42 30.56
CA VAL A 105 17.98 -20.43 31.94
C VAL A 105 16.97 -21.05 32.89
N VAL A 106 15.68 -20.69 32.77
CA VAL A 106 14.60 -21.27 33.60
C VAL A 106 14.35 -22.73 33.24
N GLY A 107 14.35 -23.08 31.94
CA GLY A 107 14.17 -24.46 31.47
C GLY A 107 15.32 -25.40 31.81
N ARG A 108 16.52 -24.88 32.13
CA ARG A 108 17.64 -25.69 32.65
C ARG A 108 17.55 -25.96 34.16
N GLY A 109 16.70 -25.23 34.89
CA GLY A 109 16.51 -25.40 36.33
C GLY A 109 15.33 -26.30 36.73
N GLY A 110 14.41 -26.57 35.81
CA GLY A 110 13.20 -27.37 36.04
C GLY A 110 13.32 -28.77 35.45
N GLY A 111 14.19 -29.60 36.02
CA GLY A 111 14.14 -31.04 35.80
C GLY A 111 12.97 -31.65 36.57
N GLU A 112 11.75 -31.49 36.06
CA GLU A 112 10.60 -32.23 36.55
C GLU A 112 9.87 -32.79 35.33
N SER A 113 10.04 -34.10 35.12
CA SER A 113 9.36 -34.87 34.09
C SER A 113 7.85 -34.76 34.31
N THR A 114 7.20 -33.86 33.57
CA THR A 114 5.77 -33.99 33.33
C THR A 114 5.58 -35.20 32.44
N ALA A 115 5.01 -36.24 33.05
CA ALA A 115 4.47 -37.41 32.40
C ALA A 115 3.75 -36.99 31.11
N LEU A 116 4.14 -37.61 30.00
CA LEU A 116 3.32 -37.63 28.80
C LEU A 116 2.11 -38.50 29.13
N ASP A 117 1.06 -37.85 29.65
CA ASP A 117 -0.24 -38.48 29.83
C ASP A 117 -0.76 -38.91 28.46
N GLU A 118 -0.97 -40.22 28.39
CA GLU A 118 -2.05 -40.91 27.69
C GLU A 118 -2.24 -40.61 26.19
N TRP A 119 -1.72 -41.51 25.36
CA TRP A 119 -2.16 -41.64 23.97
C TRP A 119 -3.58 -42.23 23.98
N ASP A 120 -4.60 -41.41 23.78
CA ASP A 120 -6.00 -41.88 23.64
C ASP A 120 -6.15 -42.65 22.32
N PRO A 121 -6.38 -43.98 22.35
CA PRO A 121 -6.57 -44.77 21.13
C PRO A 121 -7.82 -44.35 20.35
N GLY A 122 -8.79 -43.67 20.97
CA GLY A 122 -9.97 -43.14 20.29
C GLY A 122 -9.69 -41.96 19.36
N ALA A 123 -8.71 -41.11 19.71
CA ALA A 123 -8.31 -39.97 18.88
C ALA A 123 -7.73 -40.39 17.52
N LEU A 124 -7.21 -41.62 17.42
CA LEU A 124 -6.69 -42.19 16.17
C LEU A 124 -7.83 -42.58 15.20
N GLU A 125 -8.98 -42.99 15.71
CA GLU A 125 -10.16 -43.38 14.92
C GLU A 125 -10.87 -42.17 14.29
N VAL A 126 -10.85 -41.04 15.00
CA VAL A 126 -11.34 -39.74 14.49
C VAL A 126 -10.47 -39.23 13.34
N ALA A 127 -9.14 -39.40 13.42
CA ALA A 127 -8.22 -38.99 12.37
C ALA A 127 -8.36 -39.83 11.08
N THR A 128 -8.80 -41.09 11.17
CA THR A 128 -9.01 -41.95 10.00
C THR A 128 -10.30 -41.68 9.23
N ASN A 129 -11.24 -40.91 9.79
CA ASN A 129 -12.49 -40.52 9.15
C ASN A 129 -12.55 -39.00 8.83
N LEU A 130 -11.40 -38.38 8.59
CA LEU A 130 -11.30 -36.97 8.18
C LEU A 130 -12.01 -36.66 6.85
N GLU A 131 -12.27 -37.68 6.02
CA GLU A 131 -13.01 -37.54 4.76
C GLU A 131 -14.53 -37.35 4.96
N LEU A 132 -15.06 -37.55 6.18
CA LEU A 132 -16.49 -37.38 6.48
C LEU A 132 -16.85 -35.99 7.04
N VAL A 133 -15.86 -35.19 7.42
CA VAL A 133 -16.08 -33.86 8.03
C VAL A 133 -16.13 -32.74 6.98
N GLU A 134 -15.69 -32.99 5.75
CA GLU A 134 -15.72 -31.99 4.66
C GLU A 134 -17.14 -31.62 4.19
N ASP A 135 -18.19 -32.33 4.62
CA ASP A 135 -19.57 -32.14 4.13
C ASP A 135 -20.49 -31.32 5.07
N TYR A 136 -19.98 -30.82 6.20
CA TYR A 136 -20.77 -30.00 7.15
C TYR A 136 -20.60 -28.48 7.00
N GLU A 137 -19.92 -28.01 5.95
CA GLU A 137 -19.78 -26.56 5.69
C GLU A 137 -20.90 -25.98 4.80
N VAL A 138 -21.90 -26.77 4.42
CA VAL A 138 -22.93 -26.39 3.43
C VAL A 138 -24.26 -25.93 4.06
N LEU A 139 -24.47 -26.10 5.37
CA LEU A 139 -25.71 -25.66 6.04
C LEU A 139 -25.36 -24.83 7.27
N GLY A 140 -25.29 -23.50 7.11
CA GLY A 140 -24.92 -22.54 8.15
C GLY A 140 -25.85 -22.58 9.38
N LEU A 141 -25.55 -23.49 10.30
CA LEU A 141 -26.20 -23.66 11.60
C LEU A 141 -25.13 -23.53 12.68
N ASP A 142 -25.10 -22.39 13.36
CA ASP A 142 -24.03 -21.99 14.29
C ASP A 142 -24.24 -22.47 15.74
N SER A 143 -25.18 -23.37 16.02
CA SER A 143 -25.36 -23.92 17.38
C SER A 143 -26.08 -25.26 17.43
N SER A 144 -25.83 -26.04 18.49
CA SER A 144 -26.41 -27.37 18.75
C SER A 144 -27.91 -27.37 19.03
N ASP A 145 -28.53 -26.21 19.21
CA ASP A 145 -29.91 -26.09 19.70
C ASP A 145 -30.97 -26.24 18.59
N ASP A 146 -30.57 -26.31 17.31
CA ASP A 146 -31.49 -26.49 16.17
C ASP A 146 -31.78 -27.97 15.79
N LEU A 147 -31.15 -28.94 16.48
CA LEU A 147 -31.33 -30.37 16.20
C LEU A 147 -32.58 -30.98 16.86
N GLU A 148 -33.22 -30.28 17.81
CA GLU A 148 -34.38 -30.79 18.56
C GLU A 148 -35.65 -30.90 17.70
N VAL A 149 -35.70 -30.19 16.56
CA VAL A 149 -36.84 -30.22 15.62
C VAL A 149 -36.81 -31.45 14.70
N VAL A 150 -35.62 -32.00 14.41
CA VAL A 150 -35.45 -33.17 13.54
C VAL A 150 -35.65 -34.48 14.30
N GLU A 151 -35.23 -34.54 15.57
CA GLU A 151 -35.38 -35.73 16.41
C GLU A 151 -36.85 -36.07 16.70
N ASN A 152 -37.72 -35.05 16.75
CA ASN A 152 -39.16 -35.19 17.00
C ASN A 152 -40.02 -35.33 15.72
N LEU A 153 -39.40 -35.41 14.53
CA LEU A 153 -40.15 -35.55 13.27
C LEU A 153 -40.90 -36.90 13.17
N HIS A 154 -40.47 -37.90 13.95
CA HIS A 154 -41.13 -39.22 14.01
C HIS A 154 -42.47 -39.19 14.77
N GLU A 155 -42.70 -38.19 15.63
CA GLU A 155 -44.01 -37.98 16.28
C GLU A 155 -45.03 -37.31 15.36
N LEU A 156 -44.60 -36.76 14.23
CA LEU A 156 -45.46 -36.14 13.21
C LEU A 156 -45.73 -37.07 12.02
N GLY A 157 -45.48 -38.38 12.20
CA GLY A 157 -45.95 -39.43 11.30
C GLY A 157 -47.49 -39.55 11.32
N MET A 158 -48.13 -38.72 10.50
CA MET A 158 -49.23 -38.99 9.53
C MET A 158 -50.17 -40.18 9.82
N PRO A 159 -51.49 -39.99 9.60
CA PRO A 159 -52.02 -39.90 8.23
C PRO A 159 -52.57 -38.54 7.80
#